data_AF-A0A7K2KJX9-F1
#
_entry.id   AF-A0A7K2KJX9-F1
#
_cell.length_a   1.000
_cell.length_b   1.000
_cell.length_c   1.000
_cell.angle_alpha   90.00
_cell.angle_beta   90.00
_cell.angle_gamma   90.00
#
_symmetry.space_group_name_H-M   'P 1'
#
loop_
_entity.id
_entity.type
_entity.pdbx_description
1 polymer ?
#
loop_
_entity_poly.entity_id
_entity_poly.type
_entity_poly.pdbx_seq_one_letter_code
_entity_poly.pdbx_strand_id
1 'polypeptide(L)'
;MPLLDDLMPWSVAPLRFGRSWIVAPDARTLRSRWDRLVAAEGAEREALFRPTRARTPASAVAALPGQRTGTVRWARESGPCPEPVRVARGPFDEQLLLPDHRLIDTARPELWRVAGEPQ
;
A
#
# COMPACT_ATOMS: atom_id res chain seq x y z
N MET A 1 -33.47 8.73 -20.10
CA MET A 1 -32.61 8.37 -18.96
C MET A 1 -31.18 8.66 -19.39
N PRO A 2 -30.52 9.74 -18.92
CA PRO A 2 -29.15 9.99 -19.30
C PRO A 2 -28.24 8.91 -18.66
N LEU A 3 -27.28 8.39 -19.42
CA LEU A 3 -26.26 7.49 -18.88
C LEU A 3 -25.36 8.28 -17.94
N LEU A 4 -25.13 7.72 -16.76
CA LEU A 4 -24.32 8.28 -15.69
C LEU A 4 -22.83 8.48 -16.07
N ASP A 5 -22.43 8.00 -17.25
CA ASP A 5 -21.06 8.09 -17.77
C ASP A 5 -20.65 9.51 -18.22
N ASP A 6 -21.61 10.41 -18.45
CA ASP A 6 -21.33 11.80 -18.89
C ASP A 6 -21.07 12.77 -17.74
N LEU A 7 -21.28 12.37 -16.47
CA LEU A 7 -21.11 13.27 -15.33
C LEU A 7 -19.75 13.15 -14.62
N MET A 8 -19.01 12.06 -14.79
CA MET A 8 -17.76 11.83 -14.04
C MET A 8 -16.65 11.23 -14.93
N PRO A 9 -15.85 12.06 -15.64
CA PRO A 9 -14.77 11.58 -16.51
C PRO A 9 -13.59 10.90 -15.78
N TRP A 10 -13.66 10.75 -14.46
CA TRP A 10 -12.61 10.13 -13.63
C TRP A 10 -13.18 9.02 -12.74
N SER A 11 -13.79 8.00 -13.36
CA SER A 11 -13.92 6.69 -12.72
C SER A 11 -12.54 6.03 -12.65
N VAL A 12 -11.73 6.38 -11.65
CA VAL A 12 -10.43 5.73 -11.43
C VAL A 12 -10.68 4.38 -10.76
N ALA A 13 -10.25 3.29 -11.40
CA ALA A 13 -10.39 1.95 -10.84
C ALA A 13 -9.72 1.88 -9.44
N PRO A 14 -10.31 1.17 -8.47
CA PRO A 14 -9.81 1.15 -7.09
C PRO A 14 -8.38 0.59 -7.02
N LEU A 15 -7.62 1.09 -6.03
CA LEU A 15 -6.27 0.60 -5.73
C LEU A 15 -6.29 -0.92 -5.55
N ARG A 16 -5.53 -1.64 -6.38
CA ARG A 16 -5.32 -3.07 -6.18
C ARG A 16 -4.11 -3.26 -5.29
N PHE A 17 -4.39 -3.52 -4.01
CA PHE A 17 -3.37 -3.80 -3.01
C PHE A 17 -2.65 -5.12 -3.28
N GLY A 18 -3.36 -6.14 -3.79
CA GLY A 18 -2.84 -7.48 -4.06
C GLY A 18 -2.59 -8.33 -2.80
N ARG A 19 -2.62 -7.70 -1.63
CA ARG A 19 -2.45 -8.31 -0.31
C ARG A 19 -3.32 -7.57 0.70
N SER A 20 -4.01 -8.29 1.58
CA SER A 20 -4.93 -7.69 2.56
C SER A 20 -4.25 -7.25 3.85
N TRP A 21 -3.06 -7.78 4.16
CA TRP A 21 -2.40 -7.52 5.45
C TRP A 21 -1.87 -6.08 5.58
N ILE A 22 -1.66 -5.39 4.46
CA ILE A 22 -1.18 -4.01 4.37
C ILE A 22 -2.27 -2.97 4.67
N VAL A 23 -3.52 -3.44 4.82
CA VAL A 23 -4.67 -2.63 5.19
C VAL A 23 -5.27 -3.17 6.49
N ALA A 24 -5.67 -2.27 7.39
CA ALA A 24 -6.38 -2.63 8.61
C ALA A 24 -7.22 -1.45 9.10
N PRO A 25 -8.25 -1.67 9.92
CA PRO A 25 -9.01 -0.57 10.53
C PRO A 25 -8.17 0.24 11.53
N ASP A 26 -7.08 -0.33 12.06
CA ASP A 26 -6.28 0.29 13.12
C ASP A 26 -4.76 0.21 12.84
N ALA A 27 -4.05 1.25 13.26
CA ALA A 27 -2.61 1.38 13.04
C ALA A 27 -1.79 0.37 13.85
N ARG A 28 -2.32 -0.07 15.00
CA ARG A 28 -1.64 -1.04 15.87
C ARG A 28 -1.53 -2.39 15.18
N THR A 29 -2.60 -2.86 14.54
CA THR A 29 -2.62 -4.09 13.75
C THR A 29 -1.61 -4.03 12.61
N LEU A 30 -1.53 -2.90 11.90
CA LEU A 30 -0.54 -2.73 10.83
C LEU A 30 0.89 -2.76 11.37
N ARG A 31 1.17 -2.06 12.46
CA ARG A 31 2.48 -2.07 13.10
C ARG A 31 2.87 -3.47 13.60
N SER A 32 1.98 -4.17 14.30
CA SER A 32 2.28 -5.53 14.75
C SER A 32 2.50 -6.52 13.60
N ARG A 33 1.77 -6.39 12.49
CA ARG A 33 2.01 -7.19 11.28
C ARG A 33 3.34 -6.84 10.62
N TRP A 34 3.67 -5.55 10.57
CA TRP A 34 4.96 -5.06 10.09
C TRP A 34 6.11 -5.64 10.91
N ASP A 35 6.05 -5.52 12.23
CA ASP A 35 7.09 -6.01 13.14
C ASP A 35 7.29 -7.52 12.97
N ARG A 36 6.19 -8.28 12.85
CA ARG A 36 6.26 -9.73 12.58
C ARG A 36 6.92 -10.03 11.23
N LEU A 37 6.62 -9.25 10.20
CA LEU A 37 7.20 -9.43 8.87
C LEU A 37 8.68 -9.04 8.82
N VAL A 38 9.08 -7.99 9.54
CA VAL A 38 10.48 -7.56 9.64
C VAL A 38 11.32 -8.52 10.48
N ALA A 39 10.73 -9.09 11.55
CA ALA A 39 11.37 -10.09 12.39
C ALA A 39 11.50 -11.47 11.71
N ALA A 40 10.67 -11.77 10.71
CA ALA A 40 10.76 -13.00 9.94
C ALA A 40 11.93 -12.96 8.94
N GLU A 41 12.55 -14.12 8.71
CA GLU A 41 13.68 -14.27 7.80
C GLU A 41 13.43 -15.36 6.75
N GLY A 42 14.17 -15.28 5.63
CA GLY A 42 14.17 -16.30 4.57
C GLY A 42 12.77 -16.63 4.04
N ALA A 43 12.43 -17.93 4.04
CA ALA A 43 11.18 -18.45 3.49
C ALA A 43 9.94 -18.02 4.30
N GLU A 44 10.06 -17.83 5.62
CA GLU A 44 8.94 -17.36 6.44
C GLU A 44 8.56 -15.93 6.07
N ARG A 45 9.56 -15.07 5.87
CA ARG A 45 9.35 -13.68 5.43
C ARG A 45 8.65 -13.61 4.09
N GLU A 46 9.03 -14.47 3.14
CA GLU A 46 8.38 -14.56 1.84
C GLU A 46 6.93 -15.04 1.95
N ALA A 47 6.67 -16.06 2.78
CA ALA A 47 5.32 -16.55 3.04
C ALA A 47 4.41 -15.48 3.67
N LEU A 48 4.94 -14.71 4.64
CA LEU A 48 4.22 -13.60 5.28
C LEU A 48 4.00 -12.42 4.34
N PHE A 49 4.95 -12.12 3.45
CA PHE A 49 4.83 -11.06 2.46
C PHE A 49 3.66 -11.29 1.49
N ARG A 50 3.41 -12.57 1.13
CA ARG A 50 2.49 -13.01 0.07
C ARG A 50 2.87 -12.41 -1.29
N PRO A 51 3.93 -12.94 -1.95
CA PRO A 51 4.33 -12.46 -3.27
C PRO A 51 3.20 -12.67 -4.27
N THR A 52 3.06 -11.71 -5.17
CA THR A 52 2.17 -11.79 -6.33
C THR A 52 3.00 -11.64 -7.58
N ARG A 53 2.39 -11.90 -8.75
CA ARG A 53 3.06 -11.67 -10.05
C ARG A 53 3.54 -10.21 -10.23
N ALA A 54 2.92 -9.27 -9.52
CA ALA A 54 3.19 -7.84 -9.64
C ALA A 54 4.25 -7.36 -8.65
N ARG A 55 4.36 -7.97 -7.47
CA ARG A 55 5.30 -7.56 -6.42
C ARG A 55 5.82 -8.77 -5.66
N THR A 56 7.14 -8.83 -5.54
CA THR A 56 7.88 -9.84 -4.78
C THR A 56 8.79 -9.15 -3.75
N PRO A 57 9.28 -9.85 -2.72
CA PRO A 57 10.25 -9.30 -1.78
C PRO A 57 11.51 -8.72 -2.46
N ALA A 58 11.87 -9.23 -3.63
CA ALA A 58 13.01 -8.76 -4.41
C ALA A 58 12.72 -7.53 -5.30
N SER A 59 11.46 -7.10 -5.39
CA SER A 59 11.05 -5.97 -6.21
C SER A 59 11.68 -4.67 -5.69
N ALA A 60 12.38 -3.96 -6.57
CA ALA A 60 12.86 -2.60 -6.34
C ALA A 60 11.97 -1.65 -7.12
N VAL A 61 11.31 -0.73 -6.41
CA VAL A 61 10.45 0.29 -7.01
C VAL A 61 10.77 1.65 -6.38
N ALA A 62 10.54 2.72 -7.14
CA ALA A 62 10.66 4.07 -6.61
C ALA A 62 9.66 4.29 -5.47
N ALA A 63 10.03 5.13 -4.50
CA ALA A 63 9.15 5.59 -3.44
C ALA A 63 7.88 6.23 -4.03
N LEU A 64 6.77 6.12 -3.31
CA LEU A 64 5.57 6.85 -3.71
C LEU A 64 5.80 8.36 -3.58
N PRO A 65 5.28 9.18 -4.52
CA PRO A 65 5.30 10.63 -4.37
C PRO A 65 4.69 11.04 -3.02
N GLY A 66 5.38 11.90 -2.28
CA GLY A 66 4.95 12.35 -0.95
C GLY A 66 5.21 11.37 0.21
N GLN A 67 5.83 10.20 -0.05
CA GLN A 67 6.09 9.19 0.97
C GLN A 67 7.59 8.97 1.18
N ARG A 68 8.00 8.85 2.45
CA ARG A 68 9.39 8.58 2.87
C ARG A 68 9.72 7.08 2.89
N THR A 69 9.24 6.30 1.92
CA THR A 69 9.54 4.87 1.87
C THR A 69 10.85 4.58 1.15
N GLY A 70 11.63 3.62 1.64
CA GLY A 70 12.88 3.21 1.03
C GLY A 70 12.72 2.64 -0.39
N THR A 71 13.64 2.99 -1.28
CA THR A 71 13.73 2.42 -2.65
C THR A 71 14.46 1.07 -2.69
N VAL A 72 15.01 0.66 -1.55
CA VAL A 72 15.73 -0.61 -1.40
C VAL A 72 14.76 -1.78 -1.56
N ARG A 73 15.25 -2.92 -2.03
CA ARG A 73 14.44 -4.15 -2.13
C ARG A 73 13.86 -4.51 -0.76
N TRP A 74 12.59 -4.90 -0.72
CA TRP A 74 11.92 -5.29 0.51
C TRP A 74 12.66 -6.41 1.28
N ALA A 75 13.30 -7.34 0.56
CA ALA A 75 14.09 -8.42 1.15
C ALA A 75 15.28 -7.95 2.02
N ARG A 76 15.72 -6.69 1.86
CA ARG A 76 16.78 -6.08 2.66
C ARG A 76 16.26 -4.97 3.59
N GLU A 77 14.95 -4.77 3.63
CA GLU A 77 14.34 -3.71 4.43
C GLU A 77 14.23 -4.13 5.89
N SER A 78 14.81 -3.33 6.78
CA SER A 78 14.61 -3.46 8.22
C SER A 78 14.18 -2.13 8.85
N GLY A 79 13.70 -1.19 8.03
CA GLY A 79 13.32 0.13 8.45
C GLY A 79 12.06 0.16 9.31
N PRO A 80 11.82 1.30 9.99
CA PRO A 80 10.62 1.50 10.79
C PRO A 80 9.35 1.38 9.94
N CYS A 81 8.24 0.99 10.59
CA CYS A 81 6.94 0.96 9.95
C CYS A 81 6.60 2.35 9.40
N PRO A 82 6.25 2.50 8.11
CA PRO A 82 5.82 3.78 7.56
C PRO A 82 4.52 4.20 8.24
N GLU A 83 4.32 5.51 8.42
CA GLU A 83 3.12 6.02 9.05
C GLU A 83 1.88 5.60 8.23
N PRO A 84 0.93 4.84 8.81
CA PRO A 84 -0.24 4.40 8.06
C PRO A 84 -1.10 5.59 7.62
N VAL A 85 -1.52 5.58 6.35
CA VAL A 85 -2.39 6.62 5.78
C VAL A 85 -3.83 6.15 5.74
N ARG A 86 -4.79 7.05 6.00
CA ARG A 86 -6.21 6.74 5.87
C ARG A 86 -6.60 6.70 4.39
N VAL A 87 -7.26 5.62 3.98
CA VAL A 87 -7.81 5.42 2.65
C VAL A 87 -9.28 5.04 2.73
N ALA A 88 -10.11 5.67 1.91
CA ALA A 88 -11.50 5.28 1.74
C ALA A 88 -11.58 4.05 0.80
N ARG A 89 -12.17 2.97 1.30
CA ARG A 89 -12.40 1.71 0.54
C ARG A 89 -13.79 1.64 -0.06
N GLY A 90 -14.72 2.41 0.48
CA GLY A 90 -16.10 2.52 0.04
C GLY A 90 -16.79 3.67 0.76
N PRO A 91 -18.08 3.92 0.48
CA PRO A 91 -18.86 4.91 1.21
C PRO A 91 -18.86 4.53 2.71
N PHE A 92 -18.34 5.42 3.56
CA PHE A 92 -18.21 5.25 5.01
C PHE A 92 -17.26 4.13 5.49
N ASP A 93 -16.44 3.54 4.61
CA ASP A 93 -15.43 2.56 4.99
C ASP A 93 -14.04 3.18 4.87
N GLU A 94 -13.51 3.66 5.99
CA GLU A 94 -12.16 4.19 6.11
C GLU A 94 -11.24 3.16 6.76
N GLN A 95 -10.12 2.88 6.11
CA GLN A 95 -9.12 1.95 6.62
C GLN A 95 -7.75 2.60 6.56
N LEU A 96 -6.83 2.11 7.38
CA LEU A 96 -5.44 2.50 7.33
C LEU A 96 -4.69 1.59 6.36
N LEU A 97 -3.80 2.19 5.57
CA LEU A 97 -2.95 1.55 4.58
C LEU A 97 -1.50 1.87 4.88
N LEU A 98 -0.61 0.88 4.74
CA LEU A 98 0.83 1.13 4.72
C LEU A 98 1.23 1.71 3.35
N PRO A 99 1.69 2.97 3.28
CA PRO A 99 1.94 3.67 2.02
C PRO A 99 3.28 3.28 1.36
N ASP A 100 3.50 1.98 1.14
CA ASP A 100 4.75 1.47 0.55
C ASP A 100 4.50 0.88 -0.84
N HIS A 101 5.16 1.45 -1.85
CA HIS A 101 5.03 1.01 -3.24
C HIS A 101 5.42 -0.46 -3.45
N ARG A 102 6.37 -0.96 -2.67
CA ARG A 102 6.84 -2.34 -2.75
C ARG A 102 5.75 -3.30 -2.29
N LEU A 103 4.86 -2.83 -1.41
CA LEU A 103 3.74 -3.57 -0.84
C LEU A 103 2.44 -3.42 -1.61
N ILE A 104 2.37 -2.59 -2.66
CA ILE A 104 1.12 -2.33 -3.40
C ILE A 104 1.28 -2.78 -4.85
N ASP A 105 0.43 -3.71 -5.29
CA ASP A 105 0.50 -4.30 -6.63
C ASP A 105 0.25 -3.28 -7.75
N THR A 106 -0.72 -2.39 -7.56
CA THR A 106 -1.02 -1.30 -8.48
C THR A 106 -1.20 -0.02 -7.70
N ALA A 107 -0.07 0.61 -7.37
CA ALA A 107 -0.04 1.76 -6.48
C ALA A 107 -0.54 3.07 -7.10
N ARG A 108 -0.72 3.13 -8.43
CA ARG A 108 -1.24 4.31 -9.18
C ARG A 108 -0.62 5.62 -8.66
N PRO A 109 0.68 5.87 -8.89
CA PRO A 109 1.40 7.02 -8.31
C PRO A 109 0.71 8.37 -8.53
N GLU A 110 -0.04 8.50 -9.62
CA GLU A 110 -0.91 9.63 -9.92
C GLU A 110 -1.95 9.94 -8.83
N LEU A 111 -2.55 8.94 -8.19
CA LEU A 111 -3.48 9.13 -7.07
C LEU A 111 -2.78 9.64 -5.81
N TRP A 112 -1.52 9.24 -5.61
CA TRP A 112 -0.71 9.70 -4.47
C TRP A 112 -0.26 11.15 -4.63
N ARG A 113 -0.10 11.66 -5.86
CA ARG A 113 0.14 13.10 -6.08
C ARG A 113 -1.06 13.97 -5.69
N VAL A 114 -2.27 13.41 -5.74
CA VAL A 114 -3.51 14.13 -5.38
C VAL A 114 -3.83 13.97 -3.90
N ALA A 115 -3.56 12.80 -3.32
CA ALA A 115 -3.79 12.53 -1.90
C ALA A 115 -2.67 13.06 -0.98
N GLY A 116 -1.50 13.37 -1.53
CA GLY A 116 -0.38 13.96 -0.81
C GLY A 116 -0.54 15.46 -0.69
N GLU A 117 -1.49 15.91 0.13
CA GLU A 117 -1.47 17.17 0.91
C GLU A 117 -2.65 17.09 1.91
N PRO A 118 -2.36 17.02 3.21
CA PRO A 118 -2.71 18.19 3.99
C PRO A 118 -1.51 18.70 4.79
N GLN A 119 -0.94 19.81 4.31
CA GLN A 119 -0.20 20.86 5.04
C GLN A 119 0.84 20.44 6.07
#